data_AF-A0A6G4HMF1-F1
#
_entry.id   AF-A0A6G4HMF1-F1
#
_cell.length_a   1.000
_cell.length_b   1.000
_cell.length_c   1.000
_cell.angle_alpha   90.00
_cell.angle_beta   90.00
_cell.angle_gamma   90.00
#
_symmetry.space_group_name_H-M   'P 1'
#
loop_
_entity.id
_entity.type
_entity.pdbx_description
1 polymer ?
#
loop_
_entity_poly.entity_id
_entity_poly.type
_entity_poly.pdbx_seq_one_letter_code
_entity_poly.pdbx_strand_id
1 'polypeptide(L)'
;MQFLVNKSTNPFFNLALEEYLLKNVDIREDYFILWQNEPTIVIGKHQNTLKEINMNFVKDNNINVVRRNSGGGAVYHDLGNINFTFITKYDEKHLLDFKTFTNPVVYSLGKLNVKAELSGRNDILIDGRKISGNSQHIYKDRFLHHGTLLFNSELENLVKALNVDNDKILSKGIESIKSRVTNIKEHVKEDIFMEKFKEILIENIFMWNKSSLKKYNLTNDHINDIEKLMEEKYMTWQWNYGYSPEFNYRNYKRFQGGKLEVLLNIVEGHINECKIYGDFLGLMDVSEIEKRIIGIKYGEEYIDEFLREIDIKKYFGTLCFDEIKSCFVEL
;
A
#
# COMPACT_ATOMS: atom_id res chain seq x y z
N MET A 1 -13.48 19.13 3.75
CA MET A 1 -13.15 17.74 4.13
C MET A 1 -14.39 17.07 4.70
N GLN A 2 -14.64 15.83 4.32
CA GLN A 2 -15.75 14.98 4.79
C GLN A 2 -15.20 13.65 5.32
N PHE A 3 -15.94 12.96 6.20
CA PHE A 3 -15.53 11.64 6.70
C PHE A 3 -16.54 10.53 6.44
N LEU A 4 -16.03 9.32 6.26
CA LEU A 4 -16.81 8.09 6.17
C LEU A 4 -16.25 7.04 7.14
N VAL A 5 -17.12 6.46 7.95
CA VAL A 5 -16.80 5.23 8.69
C VAL A 5 -17.50 4.08 8.00
N ASN A 6 -16.74 3.27 7.27
CA ASN A 6 -17.26 2.10 6.61
C ASN A 6 -17.41 0.95 7.62
N LYS A 7 -18.58 0.32 7.63
CA LYS A 7 -18.93 -0.76 8.56
C LYS A 7 -18.68 -2.16 8.00
N SER A 8 -18.45 -2.29 6.69
CA SER A 8 -18.12 -3.57 6.09
C SER A 8 -16.73 -4.03 6.55
N THR A 9 -16.63 -5.32 6.85
CA THR A 9 -15.36 -6.01 7.14
C THR A 9 -14.86 -6.84 5.95
N ASN A 10 -15.60 -6.87 4.85
CA ASN A 10 -15.23 -7.60 3.64
C ASN A 10 -14.08 -6.86 2.93
N PRO A 11 -12.88 -7.47 2.81
CA PRO A 11 -11.71 -6.80 2.26
C PRO A 11 -11.85 -6.46 0.77
N PHE A 12 -12.59 -7.28 0.02
CA PHE A 12 -12.83 -7.05 -1.40
C PHE A 12 -13.70 -5.80 -1.60
N PHE A 13 -14.78 -5.70 -0.82
CA PHE A 13 -15.65 -4.52 -0.83
C PHE A 13 -14.89 -3.27 -0.38
N ASN A 14 -14.10 -3.38 0.69
CA ASN A 14 -13.43 -2.22 1.28
C ASN A 14 -12.39 -1.59 0.35
N LEU A 15 -11.60 -2.42 -0.34
CA LEU A 15 -10.64 -1.93 -1.33
C LEU A 15 -11.33 -1.42 -2.61
N ALA A 16 -12.45 -2.03 -3.00
CA ALA A 16 -13.30 -1.50 -4.07
C ALA A 16 -13.89 -0.13 -3.71
N LEU A 17 -14.37 0.05 -2.48
CA LEU A 17 -14.87 1.32 -1.95
C LEU A 17 -13.79 2.39 -1.99
N GLU A 18 -12.57 2.07 -1.55
CA GLU A 18 -11.46 3.01 -1.58
C GLU A 18 -11.15 3.51 -3.00
N GLU A 19 -11.09 2.60 -3.98
CA GLU A 19 -10.89 2.95 -5.38
C GLU A 19 -12.08 3.72 -5.98
N TYR A 20 -13.30 3.30 -5.66
CA TYR A 20 -14.49 3.98 -6.12
C TYR A 20 -14.49 5.43 -5.63
N LEU A 21 -14.19 5.65 -4.35
CA LEU A 21 -14.14 7.00 -3.80
C LEU A 21 -13.01 7.81 -4.44
N LEU A 22 -11.84 7.22 -4.68
CA LEU A 22 -10.73 7.90 -5.36
C LEU A 22 -11.15 8.41 -6.74
N LYS A 23 -11.97 7.63 -7.47
CA LYS A 23 -12.31 7.91 -8.86
C LYS A 23 -13.57 8.77 -9.05
N ASN A 24 -14.53 8.71 -8.13
CA ASN A 24 -15.89 9.18 -8.41
C ASN A 24 -16.41 10.30 -7.50
N VAL A 25 -15.81 10.54 -6.33
CA VAL A 25 -16.29 11.62 -5.45
C VAL A 25 -15.87 13.00 -5.94
N ASP A 26 -16.57 14.04 -5.48
CA ASP A 26 -16.30 15.44 -5.85
C ASP A 26 -14.84 15.84 -5.56
N ILE A 27 -14.12 16.19 -6.62
CA ILE A 27 -12.71 16.58 -6.54
C ILE A 27 -12.46 17.87 -5.73
N ARG A 28 -13.50 18.69 -5.53
CA ARG A 28 -13.39 19.94 -4.77
C ARG A 28 -13.36 19.73 -3.26
N GLU A 29 -13.60 18.50 -2.80
CA GLU A 29 -13.64 18.13 -1.39
C GLU A 29 -12.56 17.09 -1.08
N ASP A 30 -12.04 17.16 0.15
CA ASP A 30 -11.18 16.12 0.70
C ASP A 30 -12.01 15.09 1.47
N TYR A 31 -11.56 13.85 1.52
CA TYR A 31 -12.27 12.76 2.19
C TYR A 31 -11.34 12.01 3.14
N PHE A 32 -11.84 11.69 4.33
CA PHE A 32 -11.17 10.87 5.33
C PHE A 32 -12.02 9.62 5.63
N ILE A 33 -11.48 8.43 5.41
CA ILE A 33 -12.22 7.18 5.55
C ILE A 33 -11.57 6.33 6.63
N LEU A 34 -12.37 5.76 7.53
CA LEU A 34 -11.96 4.72 8.47
C LEU A 34 -12.66 3.41 8.13
N TRP A 35 -11.91 2.32 8.10
CA TRP A 35 -12.41 1.00 7.71
C TRP A 35 -11.54 -0.13 8.29
N GLN A 36 -12.07 -1.35 8.32
CA GLN A 36 -11.41 -2.51 8.90
C GLN A 36 -11.70 -3.74 8.05
N ASN A 37 -10.80 -4.73 8.04
CA ASN A 37 -11.03 -6.00 7.36
C ASN A 37 -11.09 -7.15 8.36
N GLU A 38 -11.85 -8.18 8.03
CA GLU A 38 -11.61 -9.52 8.57
C GLU A 38 -10.21 -10.03 8.18
N PRO A 39 -9.71 -11.15 8.74
CA PRO A 39 -8.38 -11.68 8.47
C PRO A 39 -8.00 -11.69 6.99
N THR A 40 -7.03 -10.84 6.61
CA THR A 40 -6.68 -10.58 5.21
C THR A 40 -5.20 -10.24 5.06
N ILE A 41 -4.52 -10.81 4.07
CA ILE A 41 -3.26 -10.26 3.55
C ILE A 41 -3.58 -9.28 2.43
N VAL A 42 -3.22 -8.02 2.62
CA VAL A 42 -3.29 -6.99 1.57
C VAL A 42 -1.94 -6.87 0.87
N ILE A 43 -1.90 -7.28 -0.39
CA ILE A 43 -0.70 -7.32 -1.23
C ILE A 43 -0.51 -5.97 -1.93
N GLY A 44 0.73 -5.47 -1.97
CA GLY A 44 1.09 -4.27 -2.72
C GLY A 44 0.86 -4.45 -4.22
N LYS A 45 0.53 -3.35 -4.91
CA LYS A 45 0.16 -3.34 -6.33
C LYS A 45 1.13 -4.12 -7.23
N HIS A 46 2.44 -4.01 -6.96
CA HIS A 46 3.49 -4.59 -7.79
C HIS A 46 4.15 -5.83 -7.17
N GLN A 47 3.63 -6.40 -6.08
CA GLN A 47 4.24 -7.59 -5.51
C GLN A 47 3.82 -8.88 -6.22
N ASN A 48 4.71 -9.87 -6.24
CA ASN A 48 4.39 -11.22 -6.71
C ASN A 48 3.71 -12.01 -5.58
N THR A 49 2.37 -12.04 -5.58
CA THR A 49 1.57 -12.59 -4.48
C THR A 49 2.00 -13.99 -4.06
N LEU A 50 2.23 -14.89 -5.02
CA LEU A 50 2.61 -16.29 -4.73
C LEU A 50 3.97 -16.41 -4.05
N LYS A 51 4.88 -15.46 -4.27
CA LYS A 51 6.16 -15.40 -3.56
C LYS A 51 6.03 -14.79 -2.17
N GLU A 52 5.09 -13.86 -1.96
CA GLU A 52 4.97 -13.11 -0.71
C GLU A 52 4.21 -13.85 0.40
N ILE A 53 3.35 -14.82 0.07
CA ILE A 53 2.43 -15.41 1.06
C ILE A 53 2.66 -16.89 1.31
N ASN A 54 2.47 -17.30 2.55
CA ASN A 54 2.44 -18.70 2.93
C ASN A 54 1.05 -19.27 2.58
N MET A 55 0.90 -19.77 1.35
CA MET A 55 -0.37 -20.26 0.82
C MET A 55 -1.03 -21.33 1.69
N ASN A 56 -0.24 -22.21 2.32
CA ASN A 56 -0.78 -23.25 3.19
C ASN A 56 -1.40 -22.62 4.44
N PHE A 57 -0.66 -21.76 5.14
CA PHE A 57 -1.17 -21.07 6.33
C PHE A 57 -2.40 -20.22 6.02
N VAL A 58 -2.38 -19.49 4.90
CA VAL A 58 -3.50 -18.66 4.43
C VAL A 58 -4.76 -19.50 4.23
N LYS A 59 -4.64 -20.65 3.57
CA LYS A 59 -5.76 -21.55 3.31
C LYS A 59 -6.27 -22.20 4.60
N ASP A 60 -5.37 -22.69 5.45
CA ASP A 60 -5.72 -23.40 6.68
C ASP A 60 -6.40 -22.50 7.72
N ASN A 61 -6.16 -21.19 7.66
CA ASN A 61 -6.71 -20.20 8.59
C ASN A 61 -7.80 -19.31 7.97
N ASN A 62 -8.30 -19.65 6.76
CA ASN A 62 -9.32 -18.88 6.04
C ASN A 62 -8.98 -17.37 5.92
N ILE A 63 -7.73 -17.07 5.59
CA ILE A 63 -7.26 -15.69 5.43
C ILE A 63 -7.49 -15.25 3.98
N ASN A 64 -8.11 -14.09 3.79
CA ASN A 64 -8.30 -13.51 2.46
C ASN A 64 -6.97 -13.00 1.89
N VAL A 65 -6.85 -12.93 0.56
CA VAL A 65 -5.69 -12.31 -0.12
C VAL A 65 -6.20 -11.34 -1.15
N VAL A 66 -5.92 -10.05 -0.95
CA VAL A 66 -6.44 -8.99 -1.82
C VAL A 66 -5.34 -8.01 -2.20
N ARG A 67 -5.23 -7.67 -3.48
CA ARG A 67 -4.25 -6.68 -3.95
C ARG A 67 -4.84 -5.26 -3.87
N ARG A 68 -4.06 -4.31 -3.37
CA ARG A 68 -4.44 -2.86 -3.35
C ARG A 68 -3.90 -2.12 -4.57
N ASN A 69 -4.35 -0.88 -4.78
CA ASN A 69 -3.91 -0.04 -5.90
C ASN A 69 -2.56 0.66 -5.70
N SER A 70 -2.09 0.79 -4.47
CA SER A 70 -0.83 1.46 -4.14
C SER A 70 0.36 0.49 -4.05
N GLY A 71 1.56 1.02 -4.25
CA GLY A 71 2.82 0.28 -4.08
C GLY A 71 3.12 -0.06 -2.61
N GLY A 72 4.33 -0.53 -2.34
CA GLY A 72 4.77 -0.98 -1.02
C GLY A 72 4.62 -2.49 -0.78
N GLY A 73 4.96 -2.93 0.44
CA GLY A 73 4.94 -4.34 0.82
C GLY A 73 3.57 -4.90 1.22
N ALA A 74 3.55 -6.19 1.55
CA ALA A 74 2.37 -6.91 2.01
C ALA A 74 2.12 -6.60 3.49
N VAL A 75 0.85 -6.51 3.87
CA VAL A 75 0.42 -6.25 5.25
C VAL A 75 -0.71 -7.20 5.64
N TYR A 76 -0.76 -7.58 6.91
CA TYR A 76 -1.86 -8.37 7.47
C TYR A 76 -2.87 -7.45 8.17
N HIS A 77 -4.15 -7.66 7.90
CA HIS A 77 -5.27 -7.01 8.54
C HIS A 77 -6.09 -8.03 9.32
N ASP A 78 -6.70 -7.55 10.40
CA ASP A 78 -7.75 -8.20 11.17
C ASP A 78 -8.66 -7.11 11.79
N LEU A 79 -9.61 -7.50 12.63
CA LEU A 79 -10.51 -6.57 13.32
C LEU A 79 -9.82 -5.77 14.44
N GLY A 80 -8.57 -6.08 14.76
CA GLY A 80 -7.71 -5.30 15.63
C GLY A 80 -6.93 -4.21 14.89
N ASN A 81 -6.89 -4.27 13.55
CA ASN A 81 -6.29 -3.27 12.69
C ASN A 81 -7.37 -2.29 12.21
N ILE A 82 -7.04 -1.00 12.24
CA ILE A 82 -7.85 0.02 11.59
C ILE A 82 -7.09 0.68 10.45
N ASN A 83 -7.73 0.76 9.30
CA ASN A 83 -7.21 1.44 8.13
C ASN A 83 -7.78 2.84 8.07
N PHE A 84 -6.94 3.78 7.64
CA PHE A 84 -7.35 5.13 7.34
C PHE A 84 -6.96 5.51 5.92
N THR A 85 -7.79 6.31 5.27
CA THR A 85 -7.55 6.79 3.90
C THR A 85 -7.87 8.28 3.84
N PHE A 86 -6.93 9.06 3.32
CA PHE A 86 -7.14 10.42 2.84
C PHE A 86 -7.24 10.41 1.32
N ILE A 87 -8.26 11.06 0.79
CA ILE A 87 -8.40 11.33 -0.64
C ILE A 87 -8.50 12.84 -0.82
N THR A 88 -7.51 13.42 -1.49
CA THR A 88 -7.43 14.87 -1.72
C THR A 88 -7.23 15.17 -3.20
N LYS A 89 -7.26 16.45 -3.56
CA LYS A 89 -6.78 16.88 -4.86
C LYS A 89 -5.26 16.70 -4.95
N TYR A 90 -4.78 16.20 -6.08
CA TYR A 90 -3.35 16.17 -6.39
C TYR A 90 -2.92 17.52 -6.97
N ASP A 91 -1.85 18.09 -6.42
CA ASP A 91 -1.18 19.28 -6.96
C ASP A 91 0.30 18.94 -7.21
N GLU A 92 0.69 18.91 -8.47
CA GLU A 92 2.05 18.57 -8.89
C GLU A 92 3.11 19.57 -8.37
N LYS A 93 2.72 20.83 -8.12
CA LYS A 93 3.62 21.84 -7.57
C LYS A 93 3.86 21.68 -6.07
N HIS A 94 2.94 20.99 -5.40
CA HIS A 94 2.94 20.77 -3.96
C HIS A 94 2.81 19.27 -3.68
N LEU A 95 3.88 18.52 -3.99
CA LEU A 95 3.96 17.10 -3.68
C LEU A 95 3.67 16.88 -2.19
N LEU A 96 2.55 16.23 -1.91
CA LEU A 96 2.10 15.94 -0.55
C LEU A 96 2.96 14.80 0.01
N ASP A 97 3.84 15.14 0.95
CA ASP A 97 4.70 14.17 1.61
C ASP A 97 3.90 13.27 2.58
N PHE A 98 4.52 12.17 3.03
CA PHE A 98 3.90 11.29 4.03
C PHE A 98 3.55 12.03 5.32
N LYS A 99 4.33 13.05 5.71
CA LYS A 99 4.12 13.82 6.96
C LYS A 99 2.81 14.57 6.96
N THR A 100 2.38 15.08 5.82
CA THR A 100 1.12 15.81 5.68
C THR A 100 -0.07 14.98 6.19
N PHE A 101 -0.07 13.68 5.92
CA PHE A 101 -1.18 12.78 6.28
C PHE A 101 -0.96 12.00 7.58
N THR A 102 0.28 11.78 7.97
CA THR A 102 0.62 11.02 9.20
C THR A 102 0.76 11.91 10.44
N ASN A 103 1.12 13.20 10.31
CA ASN A 103 1.15 14.13 11.43
C ASN A 103 -0.21 14.28 12.14
N PRO A 104 -1.37 14.40 11.44
CA PRO A 104 -2.68 14.39 12.09
C PRO A 104 -2.92 13.11 12.92
N VAL A 105 -2.43 11.96 12.43
CA VAL A 105 -2.55 10.67 13.12
C VAL A 105 -1.66 10.64 14.36
N VAL A 106 -0.40 11.03 14.23
CA VAL A 106 0.54 11.16 15.35
C VAL A 106 0.01 12.13 16.42
N TYR A 107 -0.55 13.26 15.99
CA TYR A 107 -1.19 14.22 16.87
C TYR A 107 -2.35 13.60 17.65
N SER A 108 -3.21 12.80 16.99
CA SER A 108 -4.31 12.10 17.64
C SER A 108 -3.81 11.08 18.67
N LEU A 109 -2.77 10.32 18.36
CA LEU A 109 -2.12 9.41 19.31
C LEU A 109 -1.54 10.16 20.53
N GLY A 110 -0.97 11.35 20.31
CA GLY A 110 -0.51 12.22 21.39
C GLY A 110 -1.62 12.63 22.37
N LYS A 111 -2.87 12.75 21.91
CA LYS A 111 -4.03 13.00 22.79
C LYS A 111 -4.39 11.82 23.69
N LEU A 112 -3.97 10.62 23.30
CA LEU A 112 -4.05 9.41 24.12
C LEU A 112 -2.81 9.20 25.01
N ASN A 113 -1.94 10.22 25.11
CA ASN A 113 -0.64 10.15 25.78
C ASN A 113 0.32 9.11 25.18
N VAL A 114 0.12 8.73 23.92
CA VAL A 114 0.99 7.83 23.17
C VAL A 114 2.01 8.64 22.37
N LYS A 115 3.30 8.42 22.64
CA LYS A 115 4.39 9.09 21.91
C LYS A 115 4.71 8.32 20.64
N ALA A 116 4.05 8.69 19.55
CA ALA A 116 4.32 8.16 18.23
C ALA A 116 5.21 9.10 17.41
N GLU A 117 5.99 8.54 16.50
CA GLU A 117 6.82 9.31 15.56
C GLU A 117 6.82 8.68 14.17
N LEU A 118 7.01 9.50 13.15
CA LEU A 118 7.30 8.99 11.82
C LEU A 118 8.73 8.45 11.77
N SER A 119 8.92 7.33 11.10
CA SER A 119 10.25 6.77 10.86
C SER A 119 10.37 6.14 9.48
N GLY A 120 11.62 6.08 9.01
CA GLY A 120 11.95 5.54 7.70
C GLY A 120 11.24 6.28 6.58
N ARG A 121 10.64 5.52 5.66
CA ARG A 121 10.02 6.06 4.43
C ARG A 121 8.53 6.38 4.62
N ASN A 122 7.82 5.54 5.37
CA ASN A 122 6.37 5.49 5.37
C ASN A 122 5.77 4.86 6.64
N ASP A 123 6.52 4.77 7.74
CA ASP A 123 6.07 4.07 8.94
C ASP A 123 5.82 5.04 10.10
N ILE A 124 4.92 4.66 11.01
CA ILE A 124 4.76 5.30 12.33
C ILE A 124 5.17 4.30 13.40
N LEU A 125 6.00 4.74 14.35
CA LEU A 125 6.54 3.93 15.43
C LEU A 125 6.11 4.45 16.80
N ILE A 126 6.05 3.55 17.79
CA ILE A 126 6.05 3.84 19.23
C ILE A 126 7.25 3.10 19.83
N ASP A 127 8.13 3.82 20.54
CA ASP A 127 9.35 3.25 21.13
C ASP A 127 10.18 2.40 20.15
N GLY A 128 10.33 2.89 18.91
CA GLY A 128 11.05 2.18 17.84
C GLY A 128 10.31 0.97 17.24
N ARG A 129 9.09 0.65 17.70
CA ARG A 129 8.26 -0.45 17.18
C ARG A 129 7.14 0.09 16.30
N LYS A 130 7.00 -0.47 15.11
CA LYS A 130 6.03 -0.06 14.08
C LYS A 130 4.60 -0.36 14.49
N ILE A 131 3.74 0.64 14.33
CA ILE A 131 2.29 0.55 14.51
C ILE A 131 1.51 0.81 13.22
N SER A 132 2.15 1.41 12.21
CA SER A 132 1.51 1.84 10.96
C SER A 132 2.46 1.69 9.80
N GLY A 133 1.96 1.15 8.69
CA GLY A 133 2.60 1.28 7.38
C GLY A 133 1.69 2.09 6.44
N ASN A 134 2.28 3.03 5.71
CA ASN A 134 1.54 3.97 4.86
C ASN A 134 1.90 3.78 3.40
N SER A 135 0.99 4.11 2.48
CA SER A 135 1.27 4.11 1.05
C SER A 135 0.46 5.20 0.36
N GLN A 136 0.90 5.58 -0.84
CA GLN A 136 0.32 6.66 -1.61
C GLN A 136 0.08 6.22 -3.05
N HIS A 137 -0.91 6.82 -3.70
CA HIS A 137 -1.23 6.58 -5.10
C HIS A 137 -1.86 7.81 -5.74
N ILE A 138 -1.49 8.10 -6.99
CA ILE A 138 -2.10 9.15 -7.80
C ILE A 138 -2.98 8.50 -8.86
N TYR A 139 -4.20 9.02 -8.98
CA TYR A 139 -5.09 8.74 -10.10
C TYR A 139 -5.58 10.05 -10.70
N LYS A 140 -5.11 10.38 -11.91
CA LYS A 140 -5.37 11.67 -12.57
C LYS A 140 -5.00 12.84 -11.64
N ASP A 141 -5.96 13.66 -11.28
CA ASP A 141 -5.87 14.83 -10.41
C ASP A 141 -6.28 14.53 -8.96
N ARG A 142 -6.33 13.25 -8.58
CA ARG A 142 -6.65 12.76 -7.24
C ARG A 142 -5.46 12.10 -6.60
N PHE A 143 -5.28 12.39 -5.31
CA PHE A 143 -4.24 11.83 -4.47
C PHE A 143 -4.86 10.96 -3.40
N LEU A 144 -4.34 9.75 -3.23
CA LEU A 144 -4.69 8.82 -2.18
C LEU A 144 -3.49 8.65 -1.24
N HIS A 145 -3.72 8.82 0.04
CA HIS A 145 -2.82 8.34 1.09
C HIS A 145 -3.60 7.42 2.00
N HIS A 146 -3.10 6.22 2.25
CA HIS A 146 -3.69 5.34 3.24
C HIS A 146 -2.65 4.71 4.14
N GLY A 147 -3.11 4.24 5.29
CA GLY A 147 -2.26 3.57 6.24
C GLY A 147 -3.04 2.62 7.12
N THR A 148 -2.27 1.72 7.73
CA THR A 148 -2.77 0.82 8.77
C THR A 148 -2.50 1.42 10.15
N LEU A 149 -3.24 1.01 11.16
CA LEU A 149 -2.99 1.29 12.57
C LEU A 149 -3.27 0.02 13.35
N LEU A 150 -2.20 -0.62 13.80
CA LEU A 150 -2.22 -1.80 14.65
C LEU A 150 -2.73 -1.39 16.03
N PHE A 151 -4.05 -1.36 16.21
CA PHE A 151 -4.63 -0.95 17.47
C PHE A 151 -4.61 -2.09 18.48
N ASN A 152 -5.10 -3.27 18.08
CA ASN A 152 -5.14 -4.48 18.91
C ASN A 152 -5.15 -5.75 18.03
N SER A 153 -4.26 -5.81 17.04
CA SER A 153 -4.17 -6.92 16.07
C SER A 153 -3.47 -8.15 16.62
N GLU A 154 -3.78 -9.31 16.05
CA GLU A 154 -3.14 -10.60 16.28
C GLU A 154 -1.79 -10.67 15.55
N LEU A 155 -0.78 -10.03 16.13
CA LEU A 155 0.56 -9.88 15.53
C LEU A 155 1.26 -11.23 15.22
N GLU A 156 0.84 -12.33 15.85
CA GLU A 156 1.40 -13.65 15.54
C GLU A 156 1.00 -14.17 14.15
N ASN A 157 -0.22 -13.87 13.71
CA ASN A 157 -0.73 -14.29 12.40
C ASN A 157 -0.01 -13.54 11.28
N LEU A 158 0.31 -12.26 11.49
CA LEU A 158 1.10 -11.44 10.55
C LEU A 158 2.40 -12.13 10.14
N VAL A 159 3.13 -12.70 11.10
CA VAL A 159 4.44 -13.33 10.85
C VAL A 159 4.30 -14.66 10.13
N LYS A 160 3.27 -15.45 10.47
CA LYS A 160 3.05 -16.79 9.90
C LYS A 160 2.48 -16.75 8.48
N ALA A 161 1.71 -15.70 8.18
CA ALA A 161 0.99 -15.56 6.91
C ALA A 161 1.87 -15.10 5.74
N LEU A 162 3.01 -14.45 6.02
CA LEU A 162 3.94 -13.93 5.02
C LEU A 162 5.15 -14.84 4.87
N ASN A 163 5.57 -15.09 3.63
CA ASN A 163 6.87 -15.69 3.35
C ASN A 163 7.93 -14.63 3.64
N VAL A 164 8.76 -14.89 4.64
CA VAL A 164 9.92 -14.06 4.90
C VAL A 164 11.01 -14.48 3.90
N ASP A 165 11.36 -13.60 2.95
CA ASP A 165 12.50 -13.82 2.04
C ASP A 165 13.72 -14.30 2.86
N ASN A 166 14.41 -15.34 2.39
CA ASN A 166 15.56 -15.92 3.09
C ASN A 166 16.66 -14.87 3.42
N ASP A 167 16.76 -13.80 2.63
CA ASP A 167 17.66 -12.66 2.89
C ASP A 167 17.34 -11.91 4.20
N LYS A 168 16.07 -11.87 4.62
CA LYS A 168 15.67 -11.34 5.93
C LYS A 168 15.97 -12.34 7.06
N ILE A 169 15.90 -13.64 6.78
CA ILE A 169 16.18 -14.71 7.75
C ILE A 169 17.69 -14.79 8.05
N LEU A 170 18.53 -14.62 7.04
CA LEU A 170 19.99 -14.61 7.17
C LEU A 170 20.53 -13.44 7.99
N SER A 171 19.78 -12.33 8.09
CA SER A 171 20.21 -11.18 8.88
C SER A 171 19.61 -11.12 10.28
N LYS A 172 18.33 -11.48 10.49
CA LYS A 172 17.67 -11.38 11.81
C LYS A 172 16.47 -12.35 11.89
N GLY A 173 16.52 -13.35 12.79
CA GLY A 173 15.52 -14.43 12.93
C GLY A 173 14.08 -13.98 13.24
N ILE A 174 13.16 -14.95 13.33
CA ILE A 174 11.69 -14.75 13.52
C ILE A 174 11.35 -13.93 14.78
N GLU A 175 12.12 -14.09 15.87
CA GLU A 175 12.03 -13.23 17.07
C GLU A 175 12.21 -11.73 16.75
N SER A 176 12.98 -11.39 15.72
CA SER A 176 13.26 -10.01 15.32
C SER A 176 12.09 -9.30 14.64
N ILE A 177 11.02 -10.01 14.24
CA ILE A 177 9.81 -9.39 13.66
C ILE A 177 8.81 -9.07 14.78
N LYS A 178 8.65 -9.96 15.77
CA LYS A 178 7.88 -9.66 17.00
C LYS A 178 8.43 -8.43 17.73
N SER A 179 9.75 -8.24 17.70
CA SER A 179 10.40 -7.05 18.28
C SER A 179 10.26 -5.77 17.45
N ARG A 180 9.68 -5.81 16.24
CA ARG A 180 9.60 -4.67 15.32
C ARG A 180 8.23 -4.02 15.24
N VAL A 181 7.17 -4.67 15.69
CA VAL A 181 5.79 -4.15 15.68
C VAL A 181 5.19 -4.18 17.09
N THR A 182 4.18 -3.36 17.35
CA THR A 182 3.45 -3.34 18.62
C THR A 182 2.02 -2.85 18.38
N ASN A 183 1.12 -3.16 19.30
CA ASN A 183 -0.25 -2.66 19.26
C ASN A 183 -0.37 -1.35 20.03
N ILE A 184 -1.08 -0.36 19.49
CA ILE A 184 -1.32 0.93 20.13
C ILE A 184 -1.99 0.73 21.51
N LYS A 185 -2.89 -0.25 21.64
CA LYS A 185 -3.57 -0.56 22.91
C LYS A 185 -2.61 -0.88 24.06
N GLU A 186 -1.43 -1.44 23.78
CA GLU A 186 -0.40 -1.72 24.81
C GLU A 186 0.21 -0.44 25.41
N HIS A 187 0.05 0.71 24.75
CA HIS A 187 0.66 1.98 25.12
C HIS A 187 -0.36 3.00 25.63
N VAL A 188 -1.66 2.69 25.55
CA VAL A 188 -2.72 3.56 26.05
C VAL A 188 -3.06 3.16 27.48
N LYS A 189 -3.05 4.12 28.40
CA LYS A 189 -3.33 3.87 29.83
C LYS A 189 -4.81 3.63 30.12
N GLU A 190 -5.68 4.21 29.29
CA GLU A 190 -7.13 4.14 29.41
C GLU A 190 -7.65 2.87 28.73
N ASP A 191 -8.69 2.24 29.29
CA ASP A 191 -9.36 1.12 28.64
C ASP A 191 -10.25 1.64 27.51
N ILE A 192 -9.67 1.75 26.32
CA ILE A 192 -10.35 2.19 25.10
C ILE A 192 -10.62 1.01 24.16
N PHE A 193 -11.81 0.99 23.59
CA PHE A 193 -12.23 0.03 22.56
C PHE A 193 -12.14 0.66 21.17
N MET A 194 -12.18 -0.18 20.13
CA MET A 194 -12.01 0.22 18.72
C MET A 194 -12.93 1.37 18.29
N GLU A 195 -14.21 1.33 18.69
CA GLU A 195 -15.15 2.40 18.34
C GLU A 195 -14.76 3.75 18.97
N LYS A 196 -14.31 3.73 20.23
CA LYS A 196 -13.83 4.96 20.87
C LYS A 196 -12.56 5.48 20.21
N PHE A 197 -11.67 4.57 19.80
CA PHE A 197 -10.46 4.93 19.06
C PHE A 197 -10.78 5.59 17.71
N LYS A 198 -11.79 5.08 16.97
CA LYS A 198 -12.29 5.70 15.73
C LYS A 198 -12.80 7.12 15.95
N GLU A 199 -13.61 7.34 16.98
CA GLU A 199 -14.13 8.67 17.32
C GLU A 199 -12.98 9.65 17.57
N ILE A 200 -12.02 9.27 18.40
CA ILE A 200 -10.85 10.10 18.76
C ILE A 200 -10.02 10.43 17.52
N LEU A 201 -9.79 9.46 16.62
CA LEU A 201 -9.11 9.70 15.35
C LEU A 201 -9.85 10.74 14.50
N ILE A 202 -11.16 10.58 14.31
CA ILE A 202 -11.97 11.51 13.50
C ILE A 202 -11.93 12.91 14.10
N GLU A 203 -12.23 13.05 15.40
CA GLU A 203 -12.26 14.35 16.08
C GLU A 203 -10.91 15.08 15.96
N ASN A 204 -9.80 14.39 16.24
CA ASN A 204 -8.47 15.01 16.23
C ASN A 204 -7.98 15.33 14.82
N ILE A 205 -8.27 14.48 13.82
CA ILE A 205 -7.89 14.75 12.43
C ILE A 205 -8.65 15.96 11.88
N PHE A 206 -9.93 16.10 12.20
CA PHE A 206 -10.71 17.26 11.79
C PHE A 206 -10.27 18.53 12.53
N MET A 207 -9.96 18.43 13.83
CA MET A 207 -9.41 19.54 14.60
C MET A 207 -8.05 19.99 14.04
N TRP A 208 -7.15 19.06 13.71
CA TRP A 208 -5.85 19.37 13.09
C TRP A 208 -6.01 20.13 11.77
N ASN A 209 -6.92 19.66 10.92
CA ASN A 209 -7.21 20.27 9.62
C ASN A 209 -8.14 21.49 9.70
N LYS A 210 -8.48 21.98 10.91
CA LYS A 210 -9.38 23.11 11.15
C LYS A 210 -10.69 23.00 10.36
N SER A 211 -11.19 21.78 10.21
CA SER A 211 -12.35 21.44 9.40
C SER A 211 -13.53 21.08 10.30
N SER A 212 -14.75 21.42 9.87
CA SER A 212 -15.96 20.98 10.56
C SER A 212 -16.25 19.50 10.30
N LEU A 213 -16.80 18.81 11.30
CA LEU A 213 -17.19 17.41 11.18
C LEU A 213 -18.36 17.26 10.19
N LYS A 214 -18.04 16.94 8.94
CA LYS A 214 -19.02 16.70 7.87
C LYS A 214 -18.99 15.22 7.49
N LYS A 215 -20.08 14.50 7.76
CA LYS A 215 -20.20 13.08 7.41
C LYS A 215 -20.56 12.92 5.94
N TYR A 216 -19.83 12.06 5.24
CA TYR A 216 -20.17 11.57 3.91
C TYR A 216 -21.00 10.29 4.03
N ASN A 217 -22.10 10.22 3.29
CA ASN A 217 -22.99 9.06 3.28
C ASN A 217 -22.99 8.43 1.87
N LEU A 218 -22.81 7.11 1.82
CA LEU A 218 -22.97 6.34 0.58
C LEU A 218 -24.45 6.24 0.23
N THR A 219 -24.79 6.41 -1.04
CA THR A 219 -26.11 6.10 -1.58
C THR A 219 -26.15 4.63 -1.99
N ASN A 220 -27.34 4.09 -2.25
CA ASN A 220 -27.48 2.73 -2.78
C ASN A 220 -26.80 2.57 -4.14
N ASP A 221 -26.83 3.61 -4.99
CA ASP A 221 -26.14 3.58 -6.28
C ASP A 221 -24.62 3.48 -6.10
N HIS A 222 -24.05 4.23 -5.15
CA HIS A 222 -22.62 4.09 -4.82
C HIS A 222 -22.30 2.66 -4.37
N ILE A 223 -23.15 2.05 -3.54
CA ILE A 223 -22.95 0.68 -3.05
C ILE A 223 -22.98 -0.32 -4.22
N ASN A 224 -23.96 -0.20 -5.13
CA ASN A 224 -24.06 -1.06 -6.30
C ASN A 224 -22.82 -0.95 -7.21
N ASP A 225 -22.31 0.26 -7.44
CA ASP A 225 -21.10 0.46 -8.23
C ASP A 225 -19.85 -0.12 -7.55
N ILE A 226 -19.77 -0.01 -6.21
CA ILE A 226 -18.68 -0.58 -5.42
C ILE A 226 -18.72 -2.10 -5.47
N GLU A 227 -19.90 -2.71 -5.32
CA GLU A 227 -20.09 -4.15 -5.41
C GLU A 227 -19.75 -4.68 -6.81
N LYS A 228 -20.16 -3.96 -7.85
CA LYS A 228 -19.76 -4.28 -9.22
C LYS A 228 -18.24 -4.24 -9.40
N LEU A 229 -17.57 -3.19 -8.92
CA LEU A 229 -16.11 -3.09 -8.96
C LEU A 229 -15.44 -4.19 -8.12
N MET A 230 -16.03 -4.56 -7.00
CA MET A 230 -15.58 -5.67 -6.16
C MET A 230 -15.58 -6.98 -6.95
N GLU A 231 -16.67 -7.31 -7.63
CA GLU A 231 -16.81 -8.53 -8.43
C GLU A 231 -15.89 -8.53 -9.65
N GLU A 232 -15.87 -7.44 -10.42
CA GLU A 232 -15.13 -7.34 -11.68
C GLU A 232 -13.61 -7.26 -11.51
N LYS A 233 -13.14 -6.87 -10.32
CA LYS A 233 -11.72 -6.67 -10.05
C LYS A 233 -11.25 -7.36 -8.78
N TYR A 234 -11.73 -6.92 -7.61
CA TYR A 234 -11.12 -7.30 -6.35
C TYR A 234 -11.32 -8.76 -5.97
N MET A 235 -12.40 -9.40 -6.40
CA MET A 235 -12.63 -10.84 -6.21
C MET A 235 -11.91 -11.71 -7.27
N THR A 236 -11.34 -11.10 -8.31
CA THR A 236 -10.75 -11.86 -9.41
C THR A 236 -9.37 -12.40 -9.07
N TRP A 237 -9.10 -13.64 -9.48
CA TRP A 237 -7.77 -14.25 -9.36
C TRP A 237 -6.71 -13.45 -10.13
N GLN A 238 -7.09 -12.94 -11.31
CA GLN A 238 -6.19 -12.16 -12.17
C GLN A 238 -5.69 -10.89 -11.48
N TRP A 239 -6.53 -10.21 -10.70
CA TRP A 239 -6.10 -9.05 -9.95
C TRP A 239 -5.21 -9.44 -8.75
N ASN A 240 -5.65 -10.41 -7.94
CA ASN A 240 -4.99 -10.70 -6.67
C ASN A 240 -3.69 -11.50 -6.81
N TYR A 241 -3.61 -12.40 -7.78
CA TYR A 241 -2.47 -13.30 -7.98
C TYR A 241 -1.74 -12.96 -9.28
N GLY A 242 -2.50 -12.80 -10.35
CA GLY A 242 -2.00 -12.40 -11.66
C GLY A 242 -1.15 -13.45 -12.35
N TYR A 243 -1.17 -13.39 -13.69
CA TYR A 243 -0.35 -14.22 -14.56
C TYR A 243 1.13 -13.78 -14.49
N SER A 244 2.04 -14.76 -14.51
CA SER A 244 3.47 -14.51 -14.76
C SER A 244 3.72 -14.68 -16.25
N PRO A 245 4.12 -13.64 -16.99
CA PRO A 245 4.38 -13.76 -18.42
C PRO A 245 5.52 -14.73 -18.73
N GLU A 246 5.61 -15.17 -19.99
CA GLU A 246 6.85 -15.82 -20.44
C GLU A 246 7.99 -14.81 -20.36
N PHE A 247 9.18 -15.27 -19.94
CA PHE A 247 10.36 -14.42 -19.87
C PHE A 247 11.61 -15.25 -20.15
N ASN A 248 12.60 -14.63 -20.78
CA ASN A 248 13.92 -15.20 -20.99
C ASN A 248 15.03 -14.35 -20.36
N TYR A 249 14.67 -13.19 -19.82
CA TYR A 249 15.50 -12.39 -18.93
C TYR A 249 14.78 -12.16 -17.61
N ARG A 250 15.50 -12.36 -16.52
CA ARG A 250 15.03 -12.09 -15.16
C ARG A 250 16.18 -11.56 -14.33
N ASN A 251 15.98 -10.40 -13.73
CA ASN A 251 16.92 -9.82 -12.80
C ASN A 251 16.16 -9.21 -11.62
N TYR A 252 16.74 -9.32 -10.42
CA TYR A 252 16.13 -8.78 -9.20
C TYR A 252 17.21 -8.30 -8.24
N LYS A 253 16.96 -7.17 -7.59
CA LYS A 253 17.85 -6.60 -6.57
C LYS A 253 17.04 -5.96 -5.46
N ARG A 254 17.65 -5.87 -4.27
CA ARG A 254 17.07 -5.16 -3.13
C ARG A 254 17.90 -3.95 -2.79
N PHE A 255 17.25 -2.80 -2.79
CA PHE A 255 17.83 -1.49 -2.52
C PHE A 255 17.22 -0.89 -1.24
N GLN A 256 17.75 0.24 -0.79
CA GLN A 256 17.15 1.02 0.30
C GLN A 256 15.71 1.45 -0.06
N GLY A 257 15.47 1.76 -1.34
CA GLY A 257 14.16 2.11 -1.88
C GLY A 257 13.20 0.95 -2.12
N GLY A 258 13.60 -0.29 -1.83
CA GLY A 258 12.76 -1.48 -2.01
C GLY A 258 13.38 -2.53 -2.93
N LYS A 259 12.69 -3.66 -3.04
CA LYS A 259 12.96 -4.73 -4.00
C LYS A 259 12.40 -4.32 -5.36
N LEU A 260 13.20 -4.55 -6.40
CA LEU A 260 12.80 -4.42 -7.80
C LEU A 260 13.18 -5.71 -8.52
N GLU A 261 12.21 -6.31 -9.21
CA GLU A 261 12.37 -7.49 -10.06
C GLU A 261 11.82 -7.15 -11.44
N VAL A 262 12.61 -7.39 -12.48
CA VAL A 262 12.25 -7.16 -13.88
C VAL A 262 12.31 -8.49 -14.61
N LEU A 263 11.20 -8.81 -15.28
CA LEU A 263 11.09 -9.95 -16.20
C LEU A 263 10.89 -9.39 -17.60
N LEU A 264 11.70 -9.83 -18.56
CA LEU A 264 11.54 -9.46 -19.98
C LEU A 264 11.46 -10.72 -20.84
N ASN A 265 10.63 -10.67 -21.87
CA ASN A 265 10.70 -11.58 -23.00
C ASN A 265 11.34 -10.86 -24.18
N ILE A 266 12.55 -11.28 -24.55
CA ILE A 266 13.32 -10.64 -25.62
C ILE A 266 13.29 -11.55 -26.85
N VAL A 267 12.71 -11.07 -27.95
CA VAL A 267 12.58 -11.81 -29.21
C VAL A 267 13.23 -10.99 -30.31
N GLU A 268 14.14 -11.60 -31.06
CA GLU A 268 14.87 -10.93 -32.16
C GLU A 268 15.52 -9.59 -31.73
N GLY A 269 16.06 -9.55 -30.50
CA GLY A 269 16.71 -8.37 -29.94
C GLY A 269 15.77 -7.24 -29.50
N HIS A 270 14.45 -7.46 -29.47
CA HIS A 270 13.46 -6.48 -29.03
C HIS A 270 12.66 -7.01 -27.83
N ILE A 271 12.22 -6.10 -26.96
CA ILE A 271 11.42 -6.45 -25.78
C ILE A 271 9.98 -6.68 -26.24
N ASN A 272 9.52 -7.93 -26.19
CA ASN A 272 8.16 -8.31 -26.56
C ASN A 272 7.19 -8.24 -25.36
N GLU A 273 7.66 -8.63 -24.17
CA GLU A 273 6.89 -8.52 -22.92
C GLU A 273 7.77 -8.00 -21.80
N CYS A 274 7.16 -7.26 -20.86
CA CYS A 274 7.82 -6.73 -19.67
C CYS A 274 6.90 -6.87 -18.46
N LYS A 275 7.46 -7.33 -17.35
CA LYS A 275 6.80 -7.34 -16.05
C LYS A 275 7.73 -6.83 -14.97
N ILE A 276 7.22 -5.90 -14.18
CA ILE A 276 7.95 -5.26 -13.09
C ILE A 276 7.25 -5.63 -11.78
N TYR A 277 8.00 -6.29 -10.90
CA TYR A 277 7.57 -6.59 -9.55
C TYR A 277 8.41 -5.83 -8.51
N GLY A 278 7.86 -5.61 -7.33
CA GLY A 278 8.58 -5.00 -6.23
C GLY A 278 7.72 -4.55 -5.05
N ASP A 279 8.40 -4.08 -4.00
CA ASP A 279 7.81 -3.45 -2.82
C ASP A 279 8.17 -1.96 -2.69
N PHE A 280 8.62 -1.35 -3.80
CA PHE A 280 8.89 0.09 -3.90
C PHE A 280 7.61 0.92 -3.80
N LEU A 281 7.77 2.19 -3.40
CA LEU A 281 6.67 3.14 -3.16
C LEU A 281 6.58 4.14 -4.31
N GLY A 282 6.05 3.69 -5.45
CA GLY A 282 5.66 4.55 -6.56
C GLY A 282 4.30 5.21 -6.34
N LEU A 283 4.14 6.42 -6.86
CA LEU A 283 2.86 7.13 -6.90
C LEU A 283 2.01 6.69 -8.10
N MET A 284 2.65 6.35 -9.21
CA MET A 284 2.03 5.91 -10.47
C MET A 284 2.23 4.42 -10.72
N ASP A 285 1.39 3.85 -11.58
CA ASP A 285 1.38 2.43 -11.89
C ASP A 285 2.45 2.07 -12.92
N VAL A 286 3.41 1.21 -12.54
CA VAL A 286 4.49 0.77 -13.45
C VAL A 286 4.00 0.00 -14.69
N SER A 287 2.73 -0.43 -14.74
CA SER A 287 2.17 -1.03 -15.96
C SER A 287 2.14 -0.07 -17.15
N GLU A 288 2.24 1.24 -16.92
CA GLU A 288 2.47 2.22 -17.98
C GLU A 288 3.88 2.07 -18.59
N ILE A 289 4.89 1.81 -17.75
CA ILE A 289 6.27 1.52 -18.19
C ILE A 289 6.33 0.17 -18.90
N GLU A 290 5.69 -0.86 -18.31
CA GLU A 290 5.62 -2.21 -18.91
C GLU A 290 5.07 -2.16 -20.34
N LYS A 291 4.11 -1.28 -20.63
CA LYS A 291 3.55 -1.09 -21.98
C LYS A 291 4.45 -0.26 -22.89
N ARG A 292 5.04 0.82 -22.37
CA ARG A 292 5.88 1.74 -23.17
C ARG A 292 7.18 1.11 -23.64
N ILE A 293 7.72 0.14 -22.89
CA ILE A 293 9.00 -0.49 -23.23
C ILE A 293 8.87 -1.56 -24.34
N ILE A 294 7.66 -2.02 -24.64
CA ILE A 294 7.42 -3.05 -25.67
C ILE A 294 7.83 -2.51 -27.04
N GLY A 295 8.60 -3.31 -27.78
CA GLY A 295 9.14 -2.98 -29.10
C GLY A 295 10.49 -2.23 -29.06
N ILE A 296 10.97 -1.82 -27.88
CA ILE A 296 12.29 -1.21 -27.74
C ILE A 296 13.37 -2.28 -27.90
N LYS A 297 14.46 -1.94 -28.58
CA LYS A 297 15.65 -2.80 -28.70
C LYS A 297 16.24 -3.07 -27.32
N TYR A 298 16.59 -4.32 -27.06
CA TYR A 298 17.25 -4.68 -25.82
C TYR A 298 18.75 -4.39 -25.91
N GLY A 299 19.23 -3.47 -25.07
CA GLY A 299 20.63 -3.08 -24.97
C GLY A 299 20.79 -1.90 -24.02
N GLU A 300 21.98 -1.72 -23.44
CA GLU A 300 22.22 -0.72 -22.41
C GLU A 300 21.86 0.70 -22.86
N GLU A 301 22.30 1.10 -24.05
CA GLU A 301 22.03 2.42 -24.64
C GLU A 301 20.53 2.71 -24.76
N TYR A 302 19.77 1.76 -25.30
CA TYR A 302 18.32 1.90 -25.53
C TYR A 302 17.51 1.92 -24.24
N ILE A 303 17.93 1.14 -23.24
CA ILE A 303 17.32 1.15 -21.91
C ILE A 303 17.62 2.45 -21.18
N ASP A 304 18.83 2.97 -21.29
CA ASP A 304 19.23 4.26 -20.71
C ASP A 304 18.38 5.40 -21.29
N GLU A 305 18.28 5.48 -22.63
CA GLU A 305 17.44 6.44 -23.34
C GLU A 305 15.97 6.35 -22.89
N PHE A 306 15.40 5.14 -22.89
CA PHE A 306 14.03 4.91 -22.45
C PHE A 306 13.77 5.38 -21.01
N LEU A 307 14.66 5.02 -20.07
CA LEU A 307 14.49 5.40 -18.67
C LEU A 307 14.62 6.91 -18.46
N ARG A 308 15.40 7.64 -19.28
CA ARG A 308 15.50 9.11 -19.23
C ARG A 308 14.22 9.82 -19.68
N GLU A 309 13.40 9.18 -20.50
CA GLU A 309 12.09 9.70 -20.92
C GLU A 309 10.98 9.47 -19.88
N ILE A 310 11.31 8.87 -18.74
CA ILE A 310 10.36 8.54 -17.68
C ILE A 310 10.69 9.35 -16.43
N ASP A 311 9.65 9.85 -15.77
CA ASP A 311 9.77 10.36 -14.41
C ASP A 311 9.90 9.20 -13.42
N ILE A 312 11.10 8.62 -13.34
CA ILE A 312 11.38 7.41 -12.54
C ILE A 312 10.96 7.57 -11.08
N LYS A 313 10.97 8.79 -10.53
CA LYS A 313 10.57 9.04 -9.14
C LYS A 313 9.08 8.80 -8.94
N LYS A 314 8.23 9.15 -9.92
CA LYS A 314 6.79 8.90 -9.83
C LYS A 314 6.44 7.42 -9.85
N TYR A 315 7.22 6.57 -10.52
CA TYR A 315 6.92 5.14 -10.67
C TYR A 315 7.67 4.26 -9.66
N PHE A 316 8.88 4.62 -9.28
CA PHE A 316 9.77 3.79 -8.45
C PHE A 316 10.09 4.42 -7.08
N GLY A 317 9.58 5.62 -6.80
CA GLY A 317 9.73 6.31 -5.52
C GLY A 317 11.17 6.75 -5.28
N THR A 318 11.80 6.19 -4.24
CA THR A 318 13.16 6.57 -3.81
C THR A 318 14.27 5.82 -4.54
N LEU A 319 13.96 4.88 -5.44
CA LEU A 319 14.98 4.20 -6.25
C LEU A 319 15.63 5.18 -7.22
N CYS A 320 16.96 5.15 -7.32
CA CYS A 320 17.68 6.01 -8.24
C CYS A 320 17.77 5.39 -9.65
N PHE A 321 18.19 6.20 -10.62
CA PHE A 321 18.30 5.80 -12.02
C PHE A 321 19.19 4.55 -12.19
N ASP A 322 20.38 4.56 -11.58
CA ASP A 322 21.35 3.46 -11.70
C ASP A 322 20.84 2.16 -11.06
N GLU A 323 20.17 2.27 -9.91
CA GLU A 323 19.53 1.12 -9.24
C GLU A 323 18.50 0.47 -10.17
N ILE A 324 17.62 1.28 -10.78
CA ILE A 324 16.57 0.81 -11.70
C ILE A 324 17.21 0.21 -12.96
N LYS A 325 18.11 0.94 -13.62
CA LYS A 325 18.81 0.49 -14.83
C LYS A 325 19.49 -0.85 -14.62
N SER A 326 20.14 -1.04 -13.47
CA SER A 326 20.84 -2.28 -13.12
C SER A 326 19.95 -3.52 -12.96
N CYS A 327 18.61 -3.34 -12.96
CA CYS A 327 17.64 -4.43 -13.01
C CYS A 327 17.11 -4.70 -14.42
N PHE A 328 17.21 -3.73 -15.34
CA PHE A 328 16.83 -3.93 -16.75
C PHE A 328 17.96 -4.50 -17.60
N VAL A 329 19.21 -4.17 -17.26
CA VAL A 329 20.41 -4.65 -17.93
C VAL A 329 21.48 -4.95 -16.87
N GLU A 330 22.24 -6.02 -17.08
CA GLU A 330 23.43 -6.27 -16.26
C GLU A 330 24.53 -5.30 -16.71
N LEU A 331 25.07 -4.54 -15.74
CA LEU A 331 26.18 -3.59 -15.93
C LEU A 331 27.51 -4.32 -15.99
#